data_AF-A0A953HL70-F1
#
_entry.id   AF-A0A953HL70-F1
#
_cell.length_a   1.000
_cell.length_b   1.000
_cell.length_c   1.000
_cell.angle_alpha   90.00
_cell.angle_beta   90.00
_cell.angle_gamma   90.00
#
_symmetry.space_group_name_H-M   'P 1'
#
loop_
_entity.id
_entity.type
_entity.pdbx_description
1 polymer ?
#
loop_
_entity_poly.entity_id
_entity_poly.type
_entity_poly.pdbx_seq_one_letter_code
_entity_poly.pdbx_strand_id
1 'polypeptide(L)'
;MIEEFKGISESEYENLKNAISYITVLIAGADGTIEDHETDWAAKVTDIRSYNLPRRLSTFYKEAGETFQEDVEFWVNKFNEDADSTMKELKFRLANLNDVFAKLDDHQLAYELYLSFRSFARHVARSTGGFLGWGAIGPEEDELIGLTMIHPIAPPIEEDRKGL
;
A
#
# COMPACT_ATOMS: atom_id res chain seq x y z
N MET A 1 -10.46 -17.93 2.84
CA MET A 1 -9.76 -17.33 1.69
C MET A 1 -10.76 -16.78 0.69
N ILE A 2 -10.52 -15.55 0.24
CA ILE A 2 -11.24 -14.92 -0.88
C ILE A 2 -10.91 -15.70 -2.16
N GLU A 3 -11.93 -16.01 -2.98
CA GLU A 3 -11.79 -16.87 -4.17
C GLU A 3 -10.84 -16.28 -5.22
N GLU A 4 -10.67 -14.96 -5.20
CA GLU A 4 -9.86 -14.19 -6.12
C GLU A 4 -8.35 -14.33 -5.85
N PHE A 5 -7.90 -14.57 -4.60
CA PHE A 5 -6.49 -14.58 -4.21
C PHE A 5 -5.89 -16.01 -4.17
N LYS A 6 -6.11 -16.79 -5.24
CA LYS A 6 -5.54 -18.15 -5.35
C LYS A 6 -4.01 -18.09 -5.55
N GLY A 7 -3.34 -19.13 -5.05
CA GLY A 7 -1.88 -19.29 -5.14
C GLY A 7 -1.09 -18.77 -3.93
N ILE A 8 -1.73 -18.01 -3.03
CA ILE A 8 -1.12 -17.50 -1.80
C ILE A 8 -1.79 -18.06 -0.55
N SER A 9 -1.03 -18.13 0.55
CA SER A 9 -1.52 -18.55 1.87
C SER A 9 -2.27 -17.42 2.59
N GLU A 10 -2.99 -17.77 3.67
CA GLU A 10 -3.66 -16.78 4.51
C GLU A 10 -2.69 -15.75 5.10
N SER A 11 -1.50 -16.18 5.55
CA SER A 11 -0.48 -15.24 6.06
C SER A 11 0.04 -14.29 4.99
N GLU A 12 0.15 -14.74 3.73
CA GLU A 12 0.58 -13.89 2.62
C GLU A 12 -0.52 -12.91 2.22
N TYR A 13 -1.78 -13.34 2.29
CA TYR A 13 -2.93 -12.47 2.10
C TYR A 13 -3.03 -11.40 3.20
N GLU A 14 -2.81 -11.76 4.47
CA GLU A 14 -2.69 -10.79 5.55
C GLU A 14 -1.54 -9.80 5.32
N ASN A 15 -0.39 -10.26 4.81
CA ASN A 15 0.72 -9.37 4.45
C ASN A 15 0.33 -8.36 3.35
N LEU A 16 -0.47 -8.76 2.36
CA LEU A 16 -0.99 -7.83 1.35
C LEU A 16 -1.91 -6.78 1.98
N LYS A 17 -2.78 -7.16 2.93
CA LYS A 17 -3.65 -6.19 3.63
C LYS A 17 -2.83 -5.22 4.49
N ASN A 18 -1.85 -5.73 5.23
CA ASN A 18 -0.96 -4.93 6.06
C ASN A 18 -0.13 -3.94 5.24
N ALA A 19 0.11 -4.20 3.96
CA ALA A 19 0.80 -3.28 3.06
C ALA A 19 0.14 -1.88 3.02
N ILE A 20 -1.18 -1.81 3.23
CA ILE A 20 -1.93 -0.54 3.21
C ILE A 20 -1.49 0.36 4.39
N SER A 21 -1.29 -0.18 5.59
CA SER A 21 -0.75 0.61 6.72
C SER A 21 0.74 0.91 6.53
N TYR A 22 1.51 -0.03 5.96
CA TYR A 22 2.93 0.19 5.68
C TYR A 22 3.16 1.35 4.71
N ILE A 23 2.43 1.38 3.59
CA ILE A 23 2.46 2.48 2.61
C ILE A 23 2.09 3.80 3.29
N THR A 24 1.07 3.77 4.15
CA THR A 24 0.57 4.97 4.82
C THR A 24 1.64 5.63 5.68
N VAL A 25 2.28 4.85 6.56
CA VAL A 25 3.32 5.36 7.47
C VAL A 25 4.59 5.70 6.72
N LEU A 26 4.96 4.91 5.70
CA LEU A 26 6.11 5.20 4.85
C LEU A 26 6.00 6.55 4.14
N ILE A 27 4.82 6.88 3.63
CA ILE A 27 4.58 8.14 2.94
C ILE A 27 4.48 9.31 3.92
N ALA A 28 3.87 9.09 5.09
CA ALA A 28 3.73 10.13 6.09
C ALA A 28 5.06 10.51 6.73
N GLY A 29 5.90 9.52 7.08
CA GLY A 29 7.21 9.75 7.68
C GLY A 29 8.32 10.09 6.69
N ALA A 30 8.00 10.46 5.45
CA ALA A 30 8.98 10.69 4.39
C ALA A 30 9.95 11.84 4.68
N ASP A 31 9.50 12.86 5.44
CA ASP A 31 10.33 13.99 5.85
C ASP A 31 11.04 13.78 7.21
N GLY A 32 10.87 12.60 7.81
CA GLY A 32 11.43 12.25 9.11
C GLY A 32 10.55 12.61 10.31
N THR A 33 9.36 13.17 10.08
CA THR A 33 8.38 13.48 11.12
C THR A 33 6.98 12.97 10.76
N ILE A 34 6.17 12.64 11.75
CA ILE A 34 4.74 12.37 11.58
C ILE A 34 4.04 13.17 12.67
N GLU A 35 3.35 14.25 12.29
CA GLU A 35 2.66 15.07 13.28
C GLU A 35 1.24 14.56 13.54
N ASP A 36 0.82 14.55 14.81
CA ASP A 36 -0.53 14.09 15.22
C ASP A 36 -1.68 14.82 14.50
N HIS A 37 -1.47 16.01 13.96
CA HIS A 37 -2.51 16.73 13.20
C HIS A 37 -2.61 16.29 11.72
N GLU A 38 -1.63 15.56 11.21
CA GLU A 38 -1.63 14.92 9.87
C GLU A 38 -2.35 13.55 9.87
N THR A 39 -2.77 13.11 11.06
CA THR A 39 -3.25 11.77 11.37
C THR A 39 -4.78 11.62 11.35
N ASP A 40 -5.50 12.30 10.45
CA ASP A 40 -6.89 11.90 10.16
C ASP A 40 -6.91 10.59 9.32
N TRP A 41 -6.36 9.53 9.93
CA TRP A 41 -6.29 8.19 9.38
C TRP A 41 -7.70 7.63 9.13
N ALA A 42 -8.68 8.06 9.93
CA ALA A 42 -10.09 7.72 9.76
C ALA A 42 -10.67 8.26 8.43
N ALA A 43 -10.27 9.46 8.00
CA ALA A 43 -10.59 9.97 6.67
C ALA A 43 -9.93 9.11 5.57
N LYS A 44 -8.66 8.74 5.75
CA LYS A 44 -7.91 7.86 4.81
C LYS A 44 -8.56 6.47 4.70
N VAL A 45 -9.07 5.88 5.79
CA VAL A 45 -9.88 4.64 5.79
C VAL A 45 -11.16 4.77 4.97
N THR A 46 -11.84 5.90 5.11
CA THR A 46 -13.10 6.17 4.40
C THR A 46 -12.85 6.36 2.90
N ASP A 47 -11.73 6.97 2.53
CA ASP A 47 -11.29 7.09 1.14
C ASP A 47 -10.92 5.74 0.52
N ILE A 48 -10.25 4.85 1.28
CA ILE A 48 -9.98 3.48 0.84
C ILE A 48 -11.28 2.72 0.55
N ARG A 49 -12.27 2.85 1.44
CA ARG A 49 -13.56 2.13 1.34
C ARG A 49 -14.50 2.72 0.27
N SER A 50 -14.29 3.97 -0.14
CA SER A 50 -15.09 4.66 -1.16
C SER A 50 -14.39 4.75 -2.53
N TYR A 51 -13.17 4.24 -2.65
CA TYR A 51 -12.39 4.26 -3.88
C TYR A 51 -13.10 3.44 -4.97
N ASN A 52 -13.14 3.97 -6.21
CA ASN A 52 -13.62 3.25 -7.39
C ASN A 52 -12.62 2.15 -7.80
N LEU A 53 -12.56 1.10 -6.99
CA LEU A 53 -11.76 -0.08 -7.22
C LEU A 53 -12.46 -1.01 -8.23
N PRO A 54 -11.70 -1.81 -8.99
CA PRO A 54 -12.25 -3.00 -9.62
C PRO A 54 -13.07 -3.78 -8.60
N ARG A 55 -14.27 -4.27 -8.98
CA ARG A 55 -15.16 -4.98 -8.04
C ARG A 55 -14.46 -6.11 -7.29
N ARG A 56 -13.48 -6.77 -7.91
CA ARG A 56 -12.68 -7.85 -7.30
C ARG A 56 -11.77 -7.41 -6.15
N LEU A 57 -11.39 -6.13 -6.08
CA LEU A 57 -10.57 -5.59 -4.99
C LEU A 57 -11.40 -5.00 -3.84
N SER A 58 -12.73 -4.86 -4.00
CA SER A 58 -13.56 -4.22 -2.96
C SER A 58 -13.54 -4.99 -1.64
N THR A 59 -13.59 -6.32 -1.70
CA THR A 59 -13.55 -7.16 -0.49
C THR A 59 -12.19 -7.07 0.19
N PHE A 60 -11.10 -7.13 -0.58
CA PHE A 60 -9.74 -6.96 -0.08
C PHE A 60 -9.58 -5.64 0.69
N TYR A 61 -10.02 -4.51 0.11
CA TYR A 61 -9.89 -3.22 0.77
C TYR A 61 -10.87 -3.01 1.93
N LYS A 62 -12.03 -3.66 1.89
CA LYS A 62 -12.93 -3.71 3.04
C LYS A 62 -12.25 -4.37 4.23
N GLU A 63 -11.66 -5.55 4.01
CA GLU A 63 -10.94 -6.31 5.04
C GLU A 63 -9.67 -5.60 5.52
N ALA A 64 -8.87 -5.03 4.61
CA ALA A 64 -7.70 -4.23 4.99
C ALA A 64 -8.09 -3.04 5.86
N GLY A 65 -9.27 -2.45 5.60
CA GLY A 65 -9.81 -1.37 6.41
C GLY A 65 -10.32 -1.79 7.79
N GLU A 66 -10.41 -3.07 8.14
CA GLU A 66 -10.90 -3.53 9.45
C GLU A 66 -9.89 -3.25 10.56
N THR A 67 -8.59 -3.48 10.30
CA THR A 67 -7.50 -3.27 11.27
C THR A 67 -6.63 -2.05 10.97
N PHE A 68 -6.86 -1.37 9.84
CA PHE A 68 -5.99 -0.31 9.34
C PHE A 68 -5.61 0.76 10.37
N GLN A 69 -6.58 1.24 11.16
CA GLN A 69 -6.29 2.29 12.15
C GLN A 69 -5.31 1.79 13.22
N GLU A 70 -5.57 0.62 13.79
CA GLU A 70 -4.71 0.01 14.81
C GLU A 70 -3.31 -0.28 14.24
N ASP A 71 -3.24 -0.77 13.01
CA ASP A 71 -1.96 -1.05 12.33
C ASP A 71 -1.16 0.23 12.09
N VAL A 72 -1.80 1.30 11.62
CA VAL A 72 -1.12 2.59 11.41
C VAL A 72 -0.64 3.17 12.74
N GLU A 73 -1.47 3.18 13.78
CA GLU A 73 -1.08 3.66 15.11
C GLU A 73 0.11 2.89 15.67
N PHE A 74 0.13 1.56 15.50
CA PHE A 74 1.28 0.72 15.87
C PHE A 74 2.57 1.18 15.17
N TRP A 75 2.52 1.37 13.84
CA TRP A 75 3.70 1.78 13.06
C TRP A 75 4.13 3.21 13.33
N VAL A 76 3.19 4.14 13.58
CA VAL A 76 3.50 5.51 13.98
C VAL A 76 4.19 5.54 15.34
N ASN A 77 3.71 4.77 16.32
CA ASN A 77 4.38 4.66 17.62
C ASN A 77 5.81 4.13 17.46
N LYS A 78 6.00 3.08 16.66
CA LYS A 78 7.33 2.55 16.37
C LYS A 78 8.22 3.55 15.63
N PHE A 79 7.66 4.33 14.70
CA PHE A 79 8.36 5.41 14.01
C PHE A 79 8.82 6.49 14.98
N ASN A 80 7.97 6.90 15.93
CA ASN A 80 8.30 7.89 16.95
C ASN A 80 9.40 7.41 17.91
N GLU A 81 9.56 6.09 18.09
CA GLU A 81 10.68 5.50 18.83
C GLU A 81 11.99 5.48 18.01
N ASP A 82 11.91 5.05 16.75
CA ASP A 82 13.06 4.96 15.83
C ASP A 82 12.59 5.05 14.36
N ALA A 83 12.65 6.27 13.82
CA ALA A 83 12.18 6.56 12.46
C ALA A 83 12.99 5.79 11.40
N ASP A 84 14.32 5.83 11.47
CA ASP A 84 15.20 5.19 10.49
C ASP A 84 15.02 3.68 10.44
N SER A 85 14.97 3.03 11.61
CA SER A 85 14.77 1.59 11.72
C SER A 85 13.37 1.19 11.23
N THR A 86 12.35 1.97 11.59
CA THR A 86 10.96 1.73 11.16
C THR A 86 10.81 1.88 9.65
N MET A 87 11.37 2.93 9.05
CA MET A 87 11.34 3.14 7.59
C MET A 87 12.03 1.99 6.84
N LYS A 88 13.18 1.51 7.33
CA LYS A 88 13.87 0.34 6.75
C LYS A 88 13.03 -0.92 6.83
N GLU A 89 12.40 -1.16 7.98
CA GLU A 89 11.52 -2.31 8.21
C GLU A 89 10.29 -2.28 7.28
N LEU A 90 9.65 -1.12 7.13
CA LEU A 90 8.51 -0.95 6.22
C LEU A 90 8.91 -1.19 4.76
N LYS A 91 10.03 -0.62 4.30
CA LYS A 91 10.57 -0.85 2.94
C LYS A 91 10.87 -2.35 2.72
N PHE A 92 11.47 -3.02 3.70
CA PHE A 92 11.74 -4.47 3.63
C PHE A 92 10.45 -5.31 3.53
N ARG A 93 9.44 -4.99 4.34
CA ARG A 93 8.13 -5.68 4.29
C ARG A 93 7.43 -5.51 2.96
N LEU A 94 7.45 -4.31 2.39
CA LEU A 94 6.90 -4.05 1.07
C LEU A 94 7.67 -4.79 -0.03
N ALA A 95 8.99 -4.85 0.06
CA ALA A 95 9.82 -5.63 -0.89
C ALA A 95 9.51 -7.13 -0.85
N ASN A 96 9.19 -7.70 0.32
CA ASN A 96 8.82 -9.10 0.44
C ASN A 96 7.49 -9.45 -0.24
N LEU A 97 6.68 -8.44 -0.59
CA LEU A 97 5.45 -8.67 -1.37
C LEU A 97 5.75 -9.12 -2.80
N ASN A 98 6.97 -8.92 -3.31
CA ASN A 98 7.36 -9.39 -4.65
C ASN A 98 7.17 -10.91 -4.80
N ASP A 99 7.51 -11.67 -3.77
CA ASP A 99 7.31 -13.13 -3.76
C ASP A 99 5.83 -13.50 -3.67
N VAL A 100 5.01 -12.66 -3.02
CA VAL A 100 3.56 -12.86 -2.93
C VAL A 100 2.88 -12.56 -4.26
N PHE A 101 3.24 -11.46 -4.92
CA PHE A 101 2.75 -11.11 -6.26
C PHE A 101 3.09 -12.20 -7.28
N ALA A 102 4.29 -12.79 -7.21
CA ALA A 102 4.71 -13.87 -8.10
C ALA A 102 3.94 -15.18 -7.92
N LYS A 103 3.29 -15.38 -6.76
CA LYS A 103 2.49 -16.56 -6.44
C LYS A 103 1.01 -16.42 -6.78
N LEU A 104 0.53 -15.22 -7.10
CA LEU A 104 -0.87 -15.02 -7.49
C LEU A 104 -1.12 -15.71 -8.84
N ASP A 105 -2.09 -16.62 -8.86
CA ASP A 105 -2.46 -17.36 -10.08
C ASP A 105 -3.07 -16.44 -11.15
N ASP A 106 -3.79 -15.40 -10.72
CA ASP A 106 -4.44 -14.42 -11.59
C ASP A 106 -3.51 -13.21 -11.82
N HIS A 107 -2.88 -13.17 -13.00
CA HIS A 107 -1.98 -12.07 -13.38
C HIS A 107 -2.69 -10.71 -13.49
N GLN A 108 -3.97 -10.70 -13.92
CA GLN A 108 -4.76 -9.47 -13.96
C GLN A 108 -5.00 -8.94 -12.54
N LEU A 109 -5.26 -9.82 -11.57
CA LEU A 109 -5.38 -9.42 -10.16
C LEU A 109 -4.07 -8.85 -9.62
N ALA A 110 -2.93 -9.52 -9.87
CA ALA A 110 -1.62 -9.04 -9.45
C ALA A 110 -1.33 -7.63 -10.00
N TYR A 111 -1.63 -7.41 -11.29
CA TYR A 111 -1.48 -6.11 -11.93
C TYR A 111 -2.39 -5.04 -11.32
N GLU A 112 -3.68 -5.33 -11.14
CA GLU A 112 -4.64 -4.39 -10.54
C GLU A 112 -4.30 -4.02 -9.10
N LEU A 113 -3.87 -4.99 -8.30
CA LEU A 113 -3.45 -4.77 -6.91
C LEU A 113 -2.17 -3.92 -6.83
N TYR A 114 -1.20 -4.18 -7.70
CA TYR A 114 -0.01 -3.34 -7.80
C TYR A 114 -0.37 -1.88 -8.15
N LEU A 115 -1.25 -1.68 -9.14
CA LEU A 115 -1.73 -0.33 -9.48
C LEU A 115 -2.50 0.33 -8.33
N SER A 116 -3.30 -0.44 -7.59
CA SER A 116 -4.08 0.09 -6.47
C SER A 116 -3.16 0.55 -5.33
N PHE A 117 -2.08 -0.18 -5.03
CA PHE A 117 -1.07 0.23 -4.05
C PHE A 117 -0.39 1.54 -4.44
N ARG A 118 0.06 1.67 -5.69
CA ARG A 118 0.67 2.92 -6.18
C ARG A 118 -0.28 4.10 -6.18
N SER A 119 -1.54 3.84 -6.54
CA SER A 119 -2.57 4.88 -6.51
C SER A 119 -2.86 5.33 -5.08
N PHE A 120 -2.91 4.37 -4.14
CA PHE A 120 -3.08 4.63 -2.73
C PHE A 120 -1.90 5.42 -2.13
N ALA A 121 -0.66 5.06 -2.42
CA ALA A 121 0.53 5.82 -1.99
C ALA A 121 0.45 7.29 -2.43
N ARG A 122 0.08 7.53 -3.69
CA ARG A 122 -0.13 8.89 -4.22
C ARG A 122 -1.27 9.63 -3.53
N HIS A 123 -2.34 8.93 -3.16
CA HIS A 123 -3.45 9.51 -2.40
C HIS A 123 -2.98 9.96 -1.02
N VAL A 124 -2.28 9.10 -0.28
CA VAL A 124 -1.72 9.44 1.04
C VAL A 124 -0.77 10.63 0.95
N ALA A 125 0.11 10.68 -0.05
CA ALA A 125 1.05 11.79 -0.24
C ALA A 125 0.32 13.13 -0.44
N ARG A 126 -0.76 13.13 -1.23
CA ARG A 126 -1.59 14.33 -1.44
C ARG A 126 -2.32 14.79 -0.19
N SER A 127 -2.78 13.84 0.63
CA SER A 127 -3.53 14.13 1.85
C SER A 127 -2.66 14.55 3.03
N THR A 128 -1.37 14.19 3.03
CA THR A 128 -0.48 14.45 4.17
C THR A 128 0.15 15.84 4.14
N GLY A 129 0.04 16.58 3.03
CA GLY A 129 0.44 18.01 2.97
C GLY A 129 1.95 18.26 2.99
N GLY A 130 2.71 17.59 3.86
CA GLY A 130 4.18 17.66 3.96
C GLY A 130 4.89 17.27 2.66
N PHE A 131 4.37 16.25 1.98
CA PHE A 131 4.89 15.74 0.69
C PHE A 131 4.81 16.72 -0.50
N LEU A 132 4.07 17.83 -0.36
CA LEU A 132 3.84 18.81 -1.43
C LEU A 132 4.36 20.22 -1.09
N GLY A 133 5.17 20.35 -0.03
CA GLY A 133 5.80 21.61 0.36
C GLY A 133 6.67 22.20 -0.75
N TRP A 134 6.22 23.30 -1.34
CA TRP A 134 6.94 24.16 -2.29
C TRP A 134 7.63 23.45 -3.48
N GLY A 135 6.83 22.74 -4.27
CA GLY A 135 6.99 22.75 -5.74
C GLY A 135 8.00 21.80 -6.38
N ALA A 136 8.65 20.91 -5.63
CA ALA A 136 9.44 19.83 -6.23
C ALA A 136 9.34 18.55 -5.36
N ILE A 137 8.84 17.48 -5.96
CA ILE A 137 8.97 16.13 -5.39
C ILE A 137 10.46 15.77 -5.44
N GLY A 138 11.07 15.53 -4.28
CA GLY A 138 12.45 15.08 -4.17
C GLY A 138 12.65 13.67 -4.74
N PRO A 139 13.89 13.24 -5.07
CA PRO A 139 14.14 11.89 -5.57
C PRO A 139 13.68 10.79 -4.61
N GLU A 140 13.87 10.97 -3.30
CA GLU A 140 13.41 10.01 -2.29
C GLU A 140 11.87 9.94 -2.24
N GLU A 141 11.21 11.08 -2.32
CA GLU A 141 9.76 11.16 -2.39
C GLU A 141 9.18 10.48 -3.64
N ASP A 142 9.83 10.63 -4.80
CA ASP A 142 9.41 9.93 -6.03
C ASP A 142 9.59 8.41 -5.91
N GLU A 143 10.66 7.96 -5.25
CA GLU A 143 10.87 6.54 -4.96
C GLU A 143 9.80 5.96 -4.04
N LEU A 144 9.42 6.70 -2.99
CA LEU A 144 8.39 6.27 -2.03
C LEU A 144 6.98 6.25 -2.65
N ILE A 145 6.57 7.30 -3.38
CA ILE A 145 5.30 7.30 -4.13
C ILE A 145 5.32 6.21 -5.20
N GLY A 146 6.47 6.03 -5.85
CA GLY A 146 6.68 5.04 -6.89
C GLY A 146 6.54 3.60 -6.37
N LEU A 147 6.72 3.40 -5.07
CA LEU A 147 6.88 2.10 -4.43
C LEU A 147 7.97 1.26 -5.13
N THR A 148 9.15 1.84 -5.38
CA THR A 148 10.21 1.23 -6.19
C THR A 148 10.78 -0.08 -5.62
N MET A 149 10.50 -0.37 -4.36
CA MET A 149 10.80 -1.66 -3.72
C MET A 149 9.87 -2.80 -4.16
N ILE A 150 8.71 -2.49 -4.74
CA ILE A 150 7.80 -3.46 -5.36
C ILE A 150 8.09 -3.51 -6.87
N HIS A 151 8.39 -4.70 -7.37
CA HIS A 151 8.65 -4.94 -8.78
C HIS A 151 7.43 -4.57 -9.62
N PRO A 152 7.60 -3.80 -10.71
CA PRO A 152 6.50 -3.50 -11.61
C PRO A 152 5.85 -4.77 -12.16
N ILE A 153 4.54 -4.88 -11.99
CA ILE A 153 3.75 -5.93 -12.62
C ILE A 153 3.34 -5.43 -14.01
N ALA A 154 3.63 -6.21 -15.06
CA ALA A 154 3.25 -5.88 -16.42
C ALA A 154 1.72 -5.99 -16.60
N PRO A 155 1.12 -5.20 -17.51
CA PRO A 155 -0.28 -5.42 -17.88
C PRO A 155 -0.44 -6.79 -18.56
N PRO A 156 -1.54 -7.51 -18.30
CA PRO A 156 -1.82 -8.77 -18.99
C PRO A 156 -1.97 -8.55 -20.48
N ILE A 157 -1.45 -9.50 -21.27
CA ILE A 157 -1.57 -9.49 -22.72
C ILE A 157 -2.97 -9.97 -23.12
N GLU A 158 -3.48 -9.57 -24.29
CA GLU A 158 -4.87 -9.87 -24.72
C GLU A 158 -5.25 -11.36 -24.69
N GLU A 159 -4.28 -12.28 -24.75
CA GLU A 159 -4.49 -13.72 -24.65
C GLU A 159 -4.95 -14.16 -23.25
N ASP A 160 -4.54 -13.45 -22.20
CA ASP A 160 -4.92 -13.74 -20.80
C ASP A 160 -6.41 -13.44 -20.54
N ARG A 161 -7.04 -12.63 -21.41
CA ARG A 161 -8.46 -12.21 -21.26
C ARG A 161 -9.47 -13.26 -21.72
N LYS A 162 -9.05 -14.33 -22.39
CA LYS A 162 -9.95 -15.34 -22.99
C LYS A 162 -10.24 -16.55 -22.11
N GLY A 163 -9.83 -16.52 -20.84
CA GLY A 163 -9.97 -17.63 -19.89
C GLY A 163 -11.14 -17.55 -18.90
N LEU A 164 -12.09 -16.61 -19.06
CA LEU A 164 -13.30 -16.48 -18.22
C LEU A 164 -14.58 -16.71 -19.03
#